data_AF-A0AA47NWY4-F1
#
_entry.id   AF-A0AA47NWY4-F1
#
_cell.length_a   1.000
_cell.length_b   1.000
_cell.length_c   1.000
_cell.angle_alpha   90.00
_cell.angle_beta   90.00
_cell.angle_gamma   90.00
#
_symmetry.space_group_name_H-M   'P 1'
#
loop_
_entity.id
_entity.type
_entity.pdbx_description
1 polymer ?
#
loop_
_entity_poly.entity_id
_entity_poly.type
_entity_poly.pdbx_seq_one_letter_code
_entity_poly.pdbx_strand_id
1 'polypeptide(L)'
;MAELPTACLQLHKPAFHSTGVDCFGPMSVKVGRRQEKCWGVTFKCLTTRAVHLELLSNMDADAYLMALRRFIARRAHPAELWSDRGKNFKGGERELREAFASMAPVLQNQLARQQIKFSFNTCSPTLRRSTALYTCVGAQSLPEEVLLTVLLEVEAILNSKPLGYVSADIADIDPVTPNSLLMGRPDGALPQVVYPDTEILIQRRWRHSQVLADHFWSRFIREFLPGLQTRQKWQASPPELLEKAVVLMVDPQLPRALWPIGHVTRVHRSNDGCIRSADVNIKGHAYTRPVARLVMLPALPLGEDDESPTPDLPD
;
A
#
# COMPACT_ATOMS: atom_id res chain seq x y z
N MET A 1 19.26 12.27 12.85
CA MET A 1 18.12 12.23 11.92
C MET A 1 18.64 11.84 10.55
N ALA A 2 18.02 10.88 9.87
CA ALA A 2 18.10 10.83 8.42
C ALA A 2 16.81 11.48 7.94
N GLU A 3 16.93 12.55 7.15
CA GLU A 3 15.78 13.20 6.53
C GLU A 3 14.95 12.16 5.77
N LEU A 4 13.62 12.34 5.76
CA LEU A 4 12.78 11.56 4.85
C LEU A 4 13.30 11.81 3.44
N PRO A 5 13.59 10.75 2.67
CA PRO A 5 14.14 10.96 1.35
C PRO A 5 13.21 11.84 0.52
N THR A 6 13.77 12.75 -0.27
CA THR A 6 13.03 13.71 -1.09
C THR A 6 12.00 13.03 -2.00
N ALA A 7 12.27 11.79 -2.40
CA ALA A 7 11.38 10.90 -3.14
C ALA A 7 10.04 10.61 -2.44
N CYS A 8 9.99 10.66 -1.11
CA CYS A 8 8.77 10.48 -0.32
C CYS A 8 7.96 11.78 -0.15
N LEU A 9 8.52 12.92 -0.56
CA LEU A 9 7.99 14.27 -0.31
C LEU A 9 7.67 15.03 -1.61
N GLN A 10 7.61 14.34 -2.75
CA GLN A 10 7.26 14.92 -4.05
C GLN A 10 5.75 15.22 -4.14
N LEU A 11 5.31 16.26 -3.44
CA LEU A 11 3.95 16.79 -3.52
C LEU A 11 3.69 17.36 -4.93
N HIS A 12 2.42 17.38 -5.36
CA HIS A 12 1.98 17.83 -6.70
C HIS A 12 2.53 17.03 -7.90
N LYS A 13 3.12 15.86 -7.67
CA LYS A 13 3.46 14.90 -8.72
C LYS A 13 2.35 13.85 -8.85
N PRO A 14 2.14 13.28 -10.05
CA PRO A 14 1.18 12.20 -10.21
C PRO A 14 1.54 11.00 -9.34
N ALA A 15 0.55 10.20 -8.99
CA ALA A 15 0.79 8.94 -8.31
C ALA A 15 1.82 8.10 -9.08
N PHE A 16 2.67 7.39 -8.33
CA PHE A 16 3.78 6.61 -8.86
C PHE A 16 4.94 7.40 -9.52
N HIS A 17 5.00 8.73 -9.40
CA HIS A 17 6.16 9.51 -9.86
C HIS A 17 7.48 9.00 -9.26
N SER A 18 7.51 8.87 -7.93
CA SER A 18 8.57 8.20 -7.18
C SER A 18 8.07 6.84 -6.70
N THR A 19 8.63 5.77 -7.24
CA THR A 19 8.14 4.40 -7.00
C THR A 19 9.22 3.51 -6.43
N GLY A 20 8.93 2.84 -5.31
CA GLY A 20 9.75 1.75 -4.77
C GLY A 20 9.38 0.42 -5.41
N VAL A 21 10.36 -0.40 -5.75
CA VAL A 21 10.18 -1.73 -6.35
C VAL A 21 10.86 -2.81 -5.52
N ASP A 22 10.13 -3.88 -5.22
CA ASP A 22 10.67 -5.04 -4.52
C ASP A 22 9.99 -6.33 -4.98
N CYS A 23 10.74 -7.43 -4.95
CA CYS A 23 10.23 -8.75 -5.34
C CYS A 23 9.99 -9.62 -4.10
N PHE A 24 8.96 -10.45 -4.16
CA PHE A 24 8.61 -11.40 -3.11
C PHE A 24 8.31 -12.80 -3.70
N GLY A 25 8.40 -13.83 -2.86
CA GLY A 25 8.31 -15.22 -3.29
C GLY A 25 9.52 -16.04 -2.82
N PRO A 26 9.75 -17.25 -3.36
CA PRO A 26 9.00 -17.89 -4.46
C PRO A 26 7.65 -18.47 -4.01
N MET A 27 6.60 -18.32 -4.82
CA MET A 27 5.29 -18.97 -4.69
C MET A 27 5.21 -20.17 -5.65
N SER A 28 4.35 -21.15 -5.36
CA SER A 28 4.13 -22.32 -6.23
C SER A 28 2.89 -22.12 -7.09
N VAL A 29 3.05 -22.21 -8.41
CA VAL A 29 1.95 -22.15 -9.39
C VAL A 29 1.79 -23.50 -10.07
N LYS A 30 0.54 -23.90 -10.31
CA LYS A 30 0.19 -25.14 -11.00
C LYS A 30 0.04 -24.88 -12.49
N VAL A 31 0.93 -25.45 -13.29
CA VAL A 31 0.90 -25.41 -14.76
C VAL A 31 0.56 -26.82 -15.26
N GLY A 32 -0.72 -27.06 -15.54
CA GLY A 32 -1.23 -28.38 -15.89
C GLY A 32 -0.97 -29.42 -14.79
N ARG A 33 -0.08 -30.38 -15.05
CA ARG A 33 0.34 -31.41 -14.08
C ARG A 33 1.62 -31.06 -13.33
N ARG A 34 2.30 -29.96 -13.68
CA ARG A 34 3.56 -29.53 -13.08
C ARG A 34 3.34 -28.41 -12.08
N GLN A 35 4.29 -28.28 -11.16
CA GLN A 35 4.41 -27.13 -10.29
C GLN A 35 5.63 -26.33 -10.69
N GLU A 36 5.46 -25.03 -10.86
CA GLU A 36 6.51 -24.10 -11.22
C GLU A 36 6.61 -23.01 -10.15
N LYS A 37 7.82 -22.46 -9.99
CA LYS A 37 8.02 -21.33 -9.09
C LYS A 37 7.64 -20.07 -9.83
N CYS A 38 6.93 -19.18 -9.13
CA CYS A 38 6.68 -17.82 -9.58
C CYS A 38 7.04 -16.84 -8.46
N TRP A 39 7.16 -15.58 -8.80
CA TRP A 39 7.44 -14.49 -7.87
C TRP A 39 6.41 -13.39 -8.06
N GLY A 40 6.28 -12.52 -7.08
CA GLY A 40 5.53 -11.28 -7.23
C GLY A 40 6.47 -10.09 -7.21
N VAL A 41 6.09 -9.01 -7.88
CA VAL A 41 6.75 -7.72 -7.77
C VAL A 41 5.76 -6.69 -7.23
N THR A 42 6.24 -5.88 -6.28
CA THR A 42 5.49 -4.79 -5.66
C THR A 42 6.05 -3.47 -6.15
N PHE A 43 5.19 -2.68 -6.81
CA PHE A 43 5.44 -1.28 -7.10
C PHE A 43 4.70 -0.44 -6.06
N LYS A 44 5.41 0.32 -5.25
CA LYS A 44 4.84 1.15 -4.19
C LYS A 44 5.12 2.62 -4.47
N CYS A 45 4.09 3.43 -4.61
CA CYS A 45 4.26 4.88 -4.67
C CYS A 45 4.79 5.39 -3.31
N LEU A 46 5.91 6.12 -3.33
CA LEU A 46 6.53 6.65 -2.13
C LEU A 46 5.74 7.83 -1.54
N THR A 47 5.03 8.58 -2.39
CA THR A 47 4.17 9.71 -2.01
C THR A 47 2.79 9.24 -1.53
N THR A 48 1.97 8.63 -2.40
CA THR A 48 0.57 8.27 -2.08
C THR A 48 0.43 6.97 -1.31
N ARG A 49 1.52 6.21 -1.13
CA ARG A 49 1.53 4.86 -0.54
C ARG A 49 0.68 3.82 -1.27
N ALA A 50 0.17 4.15 -2.47
CA ALA A 50 -0.47 3.21 -3.37
C ALA A 50 0.48 2.06 -3.71
N VAL A 51 -0.09 0.87 -3.85
CA VAL A 51 0.61 -0.36 -4.20
C VAL A 51 0.06 -0.88 -5.53
N HIS A 52 0.92 -1.45 -6.35
CA HIS A 52 0.58 -2.23 -7.52
C HIS A 52 1.35 -3.55 -7.50
N LEU A 53 0.65 -4.65 -7.71
CA LEU A 53 1.18 -6.01 -7.63
C LEU A 53 1.11 -6.68 -9.00
N GLU A 54 2.23 -7.29 -9.41
CA GLU A 54 2.32 -8.04 -10.66
C GLU A 54 2.97 -9.40 -10.41
N LEU A 55 2.59 -10.39 -11.20
CA LEU A 55 3.21 -11.72 -11.17
C LEU A 55 4.43 -11.75 -12.10
N LEU A 56 5.45 -12.47 -11.66
CA LEU A 56 6.68 -12.77 -12.39
C LEU A 56 6.79 -14.29 -12.57
N SER A 57 7.03 -14.73 -13.79
CA SER A 57 7.34 -16.14 -14.08
C SER A 57 8.71 -16.53 -13.52
N ASN A 58 9.70 -15.62 -13.58
CA ASN A 58 11.07 -15.84 -13.12
C ASN A 58 11.63 -14.61 -12.38
N MET A 59 12.71 -14.82 -11.62
CA MET A 59 13.48 -13.74 -10.97
C MET A 59 14.64 -13.26 -11.86
N ASP A 60 14.34 -12.85 -13.08
CA ASP A 60 15.29 -12.32 -14.05
C ASP A 60 14.92 -10.91 -14.52
N ALA A 61 15.78 -10.32 -15.37
CA ALA A 61 15.57 -8.97 -15.88
C ALA A 61 14.41 -8.89 -16.89
N ASP A 62 14.21 -9.94 -17.70
CA ASP A 62 13.19 -9.98 -18.74
C ASP A 62 11.77 -10.01 -18.13
N ALA A 63 11.53 -10.91 -17.17
CA ALA A 63 10.27 -10.97 -16.44
C ALA A 63 9.99 -9.66 -15.71
N TYR A 64 11.02 -9.04 -15.10
CA TYR A 64 10.91 -7.74 -14.46
C TYR A 64 10.52 -6.63 -15.45
N LEU A 65 11.17 -6.56 -16.62
CA LEU A 65 10.87 -5.55 -17.64
C LEU A 65 9.44 -5.70 -18.19
N MET A 66 9.00 -6.93 -18.41
CA MET A 66 7.60 -7.19 -18.81
C MET A 66 6.61 -6.71 -17.73
N ALA A 67 6.89 -6.96 -16.45
CA ALA A 67 6.05 -6.46 -15.36
C ALA A 67 6.10 -4.93 -15.25
N LEU A 68 7.26 -4.31 -15.43
CA LEU A 68 7.41 -2.85 -15.47
C LEU A 68 6.56 -2.25 -16.60
N ARG A 69 6.54 -2.88 -17.79
CA ARG A 69 5.70 -2.45 -18.92
C ARG A 69 4.21 -2.55 -18.60
N ARG A 70 3.75 -3.63 -17.95
CA ARG A 70 2.36 -3.79 -17.50
C ARG A 70 1.97 -2.72 -16.46
N PHE A 71 2.85 -2.46 -15.50
CA PHE A 71 2.67 -1.41 -14.50
C PHE A 71 2.53 -0.03 -15.15
N ILE A 72 3.44 0.34 -16.05
CA ILE A 72 3.40 1.63 -16.75
C ILE A 72 2.11 1.78 -17.56
N ALA A 73 1.66 0.70 -18.22
CA ALA A 73 0.44 0.71 -19.02
C ALA A 73 -0.84 0.86 -18.19
N ARG A 74 -0.87 0.36 -16.96
CA ARG A 74 -2.05 0.42 -16.07
C ARG A 74 -2.08 1.63 -15.15
N ARG A 75 -0.91 2.11 -14.75
CA ARG A 75 -0.74 3.21 -13.82
C ARG A 75 -0.19 4.41 -14.58
N ALA A 76 1.08 4.73 -14.40
CA ALA A 76 1.72 5.81 -15.10
C ALA A 76 3.22 5.55 -15.21
N HIS A 77 3.87 6.28 -16.10
CA HIS A 77 5.32 6.28 -16.25
C HIS A 77 5.99 6.90 -15.01
N PRO A 78 6.80 6.15 -14.24
CA PRO A 78 7.52 6.68 -13.09
C PRO A 78 8.68 7.57 -13.55
N ALA A 79 8.94 8.68 -12.85
CA ALA A 79 10.15 9.47 -13.11
C ALA A 79 11.38 8.83 -12.46
N GLU A 80 11.19 8.19 -11.31
CA GLU A 80 12.26 7.48 -10.61
C GLU A 80 11.79 6.17 -9.99
N LEU A 81 12.68 5.18 -10.04
CA LEU A 81 12.51 3.86 -9.45
C LEU A 81 13.56 3.61 -8.37
N TRP A 82 13.10 3.18 -7.21
CA TRP A 82 13.92 2.89 -6.04
C TRP A 82 13.86 1.38 -5.73
N SER A 83 14.97 0.68 -5.85
CA SER A 83 15.04 -0.77 -5.57
C SER A 83 16.26 -1.12 -4.73
N ASP A 84 16.35 -2.39 -4.33
CA ASP A 84 17.63 -2.95 -3.89
C ASP A 84 18.55 -3.22 -5.10
N ARG A 85 19.78 -3.67 -4.84
CA ARG A 85 20.77 -4.01 -5.88
C ARG A 85 20.53 -5.42 -6.49
N GLY A 86 19.28 -5.88 -6.54
CA GLY A 86 18.91 -7.13 -7.18
C GLY A 86 19.38 -7.21 -8.64
N LYS A 87 19.84 -8.40 -9.05
CA LYS A 87 20.39 -8.63 -10.40
C LYS A 87 19.35 -8.40 -11.50
N ASN A 88 18.10 -8.74 -11.24
CA ASN A 88 16.95 -8.47 -12.10
C ASN A 88 16.76 -6.95 -12.33
N PHE A 89 16.82 -6.13 -11.28
CA PHE A 89 16.65 -4.67 -11.40
C PHE A 89 17.85 -4.01 -12.08
N LYS A 90 19.07 -4.40 -11.70
CA LYS A 90 20.30 -3.92 -12.34
C LYS A 90 20.40 -4.33 -13.81
N GLY A 91 19.97 -5.55 -14.13
CA GLY A 91 19.86 -6.02 -15.51
C GLY A 91 18.83 -5.22 -16.31
N GLY A 92 17.64 -5.00 -15.74
CA GLY A 92 16.58 -4.22 -16.39
C GLY A 92 16.97 -2.75 -16.64
N GLU A 93 17.64 -2.09 -15.68
CA GLU A 93 18.21 -0.75 -15.88
C GLU A 93 19.18 -0.74 -17.07
N ARG A 94 20.09 -1.72 -17.11
CA ARG A 94 21.09 -1.80 -18.17
C ARG A 94 20.44 -1.96 -19.55
N GLU A 95 19.47 -2.87 -19.67
CA GLU A 95 18.72 -3.11 -20.91
C GLU A 95 18.02 -1.84 -21.41
N LEU A 96 17.31 -1.12 -20.53
CA LEU A 96 16.62 0.12 -20.88
C LEU A 96 17.59 1.22 -21.32
N ARG A 97 18.76 1.30 -20.66
CA ARG A 97 19.82 2.25 -21.01
C ARG A 97 20.45 1.93 -22.36
N GLU A 98 20.71 0.67 -22.64
CA GLU A 98 21.26 0.20 -23.93
C GLU A 98 20.24 0.41 -25.07
N ALA A 99 18.98 0.08 -24.83
CA ALA A 99 17.88 0.35 -25.76
C ALA A 99 17.81 1.84 -26.12
N PHE A 100 17.88 2.73 -25.12
CA PHE A 100 17.92 4.17 -25.37
C PHE A 100 19.16 4.62 -26.14
N ALA A 101 20.34 4.11 -25.79
CA ALA A 101 21.59 4.46 -26.46
C ALA A 101 21.63 4.02 -27.94
N SER A 102 20.89 2.95 -28.29
CA SER A 102 20.77 2.46 -29.67
C SER A 102 19.80 3.27 -30.55
N MET A 103 18.99 4.16 -29.95
CA MET A 103 18.04 5.00 -30.70
C MET A 103 18.76 6.06 -31.54
N ALA A 104 18.10 6.54 -32.60
CA ALA A 104 18.61 7.67 -33.38
C ALA A 104 18.77 8.94 -32.50
N PRO A 105 19.81 9.79 -32.71
CA PRO A 105 20.07 10.96 -31.88
C PRO A 105 18.88 11.92 -31.73
N VAL A 106 18.08 12.07 -32.78
CA VAL A 106 16.85 12.90 -32.75
C VAL A 106 15.85 12.36 -31.73
N LEU A 107 15.63 11.04 -31.72
CA LEU A 107 14.72 10.39 -30.77
C LEU A 107 15.28 10.44 -29.34
N GLN A 108 16.59 10.29 -29.17
CA GLN A 108 17.23 10.44 -27.86
C GLN A 108 16.96 11.83 -27.28
N ASN A 109 17.13 12.89 -28.06
CA ASN A 109 16.86 14.26 -27.61
C ASN A 109 15.37 14.47 -27.27
N GLN A 110 14.45 13.91 -28.06
CA GLN A 110 13.01 14.03 -27.81
C GLN A 110 12.55 13.24 -26.58
N LEU A 111 13.11 12.05 -26.35
CA LEU A 111 12.69 11.11 -25.31
C LEU A 111 13.56 11.19 -24.03
N ALA A 112 14.58 12.04 -23.99
CA ALA A 112 15.46 12.19 -22.82
C ALA A 112 14.70 12.43 -21.51
N ARG A 113 13.61 13.21 -21.56
CA ARG A 113 12.75 13.49 -20.40
C ARG A 113 11.90 12.31 -19.93
N GLN A 114 11.73 11.29 -20.79
CA GLN A 114 10.99 10.07 -20.48
C GLN A 114 11.89 8.97 -19.91
N GLN A 115 13.18 9.23 -19.70
CA GLN A 115 14.04 8.26 -19.04
C GLN A 115 13.65 8.11 -17.57
N ILE A 116 13.65 6.86 -17.11
CA ILE A 116 13.42 6.54 -15.70
C ILE A 116 14.76 6.62 -14.96
N LYS A 117 14.81 7.40 -13.88
CA LYS A 117 15.98 7.46 -13.01
C LYS A 117 15.98 6.27 -12.04
N PHE A 118 16.96 5.39 -12.16
CA PHE A 118 17.11 4.26 -11.24
C PHE A 118 17.98 4.61 -10.04
N SER A 119 17.50 4.32 -8.83
CA SER A 119 18.20 4.52 -7.56
C SER A 119 18.25 3.22 -6.78
N PHE A 120 19.45 2.71 -6.50
CA PHE A 120 19.65 1.40 -5.87
C PHE A 120 20.06 1.47 -4.39
N ASN A 121 19.84 2.63 -3.77
CA ASN A 121 20.03 2.82 -2.35
C ASN A 121 18.63 2.80 -1.74
N THR A 122 18.31 1.78 -0.94
CA THR A 122 16.93 1.59 -0.45
C THR A 122 16.49 2.78 0.40
N CYS A 123 15.68 3.66 -0.22
CA CYS A 123 15.07 4.84 0.39
C CYS A 123 14.30 4.51 1.68
N SER A 124 13.81 3.27 1.79
CA SER A 124 12.93 2.88 2.87
C SER A 124 13.15 1.43 3.29
N PRO A 125 13.42 1.17 4.59
CA PRO A 125 13.31 -0.16 5.17
C PRO A 125 11.90 -0.77 5.05
N THR A 126 10.88 0.02 4.70
CA THR A 126 9.48 -0.43 4.59
C THR A 126 9.19 -1.23 3.33
N LEU A 127 10.04 -1.12 2.30
CA LEU A 127 9.88 -1.88 1.07
C LEU A 127 10.20 -3.37 1.31
N ARG A 128 11.22 -3.64 2.15
CA ARG A 128 11.68 -4.97 2.58
C ARG A 128 10.66 -5.80 3.40
N ARG A 129 9.45 -5.30 3.61
CA ARG A 129 8.37 -5.95 4.39
C ARG A 129 7.20 -6.42 3.50
N SER A 130 7.42 -6.49 2.19
CA SER A 130 6.62 -7.24 1.20
C SER A 130 6.40 -8.72 1.58
N THR A 131 7.11 -9.22 2.59
CA THR A 131 6.92 -10.54 3.24
C THR A 131 5.50 -10.78 3.79
N ALA A 132 4.72 -9.73 4.07
CA ALA A 132 3.31 -9.85 4.44
C ALA A 132 2.43 -10.47 3.34
N LEU A 133 2.71 -10.12 2.07
CA LEU A 133 2.00 -10.65 0.91
C LEU A 133 2.31 -12.13 0.72
N TYR A 134 3.59 -12.50 0.84
CA TYR A 134 4.06 -13.88 0.69
C TYR A 134 3.49 -14.83 1.75
N THR A 135 3.49 -14.40 3.02
CA THR A 135 3.06 -15.26 4.13
C THR A 135 1.59 -15.64 4.06
N CYS A 136 0.75 -14.79 3.46
CA CYS A 136 -0.70 -14.99 3.40
C CYS A 136 -1.17 -15.92 2.27
N VAL A 137 -0.54 -15.85 1.08
CA VAL A 137 -0.83 -16.79 -0.02
C VAL A 137 -0.36 -18.22 0.33
N GLY A 138 0.63 -18.34 1.21
CA GLY A 138 1.08 -19.62 1.75
C GLY A 138 1.84 -20.49 0.74
N ALA A 139 2.03 -21.76 1.09
CA ALA A 139 2.73 -22.75 0.26
C ALA A 139 1.80 -23.50 -0.72
N GLN A 140 0.56 -23.05 -0.88
CA GLN A 140 -0.42 -23.74 -1.72
C GLN A 140 -0.07 -23.58 -3.20
N SER A 141 -0.21 -24.66 -3.97
CA SER A 141 -0.01 -24.63 -5.41
C SER A 141 -1.33 -24.25 -6.10
N LEU A 142 -1.40 -23.00 -6.57
CA LEU A 142 -2.61 -22.43 -7.17
C LEU A 142 -2.47 -22.34 -8.69
N PRO A 143 -3.57 -22.46 -9.47
CA PRO A 143 -3.56 -22.03 -10.86
C PRO A 143 -3.15 -20.56 -10.96
N GLU A 144 -2.36 -20.21 -11.98
CA GLU A 144 -1.84 -18.85 -12.18
C GLU A 144 -2.96 -17.79 -12.20
N GLU A 145 -4.07 -18.08 -12.88
CA GLU A 145 -5.25 -17.20 -12.93
C GLU A 145 -5.83 -16.89 -11.55
N VAL A 146 -5.88 -17.89 -10.65
CA VAL A 146 -6.38 -17.70 -9.28
C VAL A 146 -5.40 -16.84 -8.50
N LEU A 147 -4.09 -17.12 -8.61
CA LEU A 147 -3.06 -16.35 -7.93
C LEU A 147 -3.06 -14.88 -8.38
N LEU A 148 -3.17 -14.62 -9.68
CA LEU A 148 -3.28 -13.28 -10.23
C LEU A 148 -4.50 -12.55 -9.67
N THR A 149 -5.66 -13.22 -9.62
CA THR A 149 -6.89 -12.64 -9.08
C THR A 149 -6.72 -12.27 -7.61
N VAL A 150 -6.14 -13.16 -6.80
CA VAL A 150 -5.86 -12.90 -5.38
C VAL A 150 -4.92 -11.70 -5.21
N LEU A 151 -3.85 -11.60 -6.00
CA LEU A 151 -2.93 -10.46 -5.93
C LEU A 151 -3.64 -9.13 -6.22
N LEU A 152 -4.54 -9.10 -7.21
CA LEU A 152 -5.32 -7.90 -7.52
C LEU A 152 -6.34 -7.54 -6.43
N GLU A 153 -6.99 -8.55 -5.82
CA GLU A 153 -7.87 -8.31 -4.67
C GLU A 153 -7.08 -7.76 -3.47
N VAL A 154 -5.90 -8.31 -3.21
CA VAL A 154 -5.00 -7.83 -2.16
C VAL A 154 -4.52 -6.40 -2.44
N GLU A 155 -4.20 -6.08 -3.69
CA GLU A 155 -3.89 -4.71 -4.11
C GLU A 155 -5.04 -3.74 -3.78
N ALA A 156 -6.28 -4.10 -4.10
CA ALA A 156 -7.46 -3.30 -3.78
C ALA A 156 -7.68 -3.15 -2.26
N ILE A 157 -7.48 -4.21 -1.47
CA ILE A 157 -7.55 -4.16 -0.01
C ILE A 157 -6.50 -3.20 0.56
N LEU A 158 -5.26 -3.27 0.09
CA LEU A 158 -4.19 -2.40 0.57
C LEU A 158 -4.43 -0.93 0.18
N ASN A 159 -4.94 -0.69 -1.03
CA ASN A 159 -5.21 0.66 -1.54
C ASN A 159 -6.52 1.27 -1.02
N SER A 160 -7.41 0.49 -0.41
CA SER A 160 -8.58 1.02 0.32
C SER A 160 -8.25 1.41 1.76
N LYS A 161 -7.04 1.11 2.25
CA LYS A 161 -6.65 1.45 3.63
C LYS A 161 -6.55 2.97 3.81
N PRO A 162 -7.24 3.54 4.81
CA PRO A 162 -7.11 4.96 5.15
C PRO A 162 -5.66 5.36 5.42
N LEU A 163 -5.25 6.50 4.86
CA LEU A 163 -3.97 7.17 5.14
C LEU A 163 -4.15 8.23 6.22
N GLY A 164 -5.29 8.92 6.20
CA GLY A 164 -5.66 10.04 7.06
C GLY A 164 -7.10 10.45 6.78
N TYR A 165 -7.52 11.56 7.34
CA TYR A 165 -8.88 12.10 7.17
C TYR A 165 -8.83 13.60 6.87
N VAL A 166 -9.86 14.08 6.15
CA VAL A 166 -10.05 15.51 5.83
C VAL A 166 -11.07 16.14 6.77
N SER A 167 -12.21 15.48 6.97
CA SER A 167 -13.23 15.89 7.93
C SER A 167 -13.17 15.03 9.19
N ALA A 168 -13.25 15.68 10.35
CA ALA A 168 -13.38 15.03 11.66
C ALA A 168 -14.84 14.90 12.10
N ASP A 169 -15.81 15.24 11.24
CA ASP A 169 -17.23 15.08 11.57
C ASP A 169 -17.54 13.60 11.84
N ILE A 170 -18.18 13.35 12.97
CA ILE A 170 -18.57 12.03 13.44
C ILE A 170 -19.60 11.40 12.48
N ALA A 171 -20.45 12.24 11.87
CA ALA A 171 -21.48 11.80 10.96
C ALA A 171 -20.93 11.46 9.57
N ASP A 172 -19.85 12.12 9.15
CA ASP A 172 -19.26 12.00 7.81
C ASP A 172 -17.72 12.10 7.87
N ILE A 173 -17.10 11.04 8.39
CA ILE A 173 -15.65 10.89 8.31
C ILE A 173 -15.33 10.56 6.84
N ASP A 174 -14.62 11.47 6.18
CA ASP A 174 -14.13 11.28 4.81
C ASP A 174 -12.65 10.87 4.80
N PRO A 175 -12.33 9.55 4.80
CA PRO A 175 -10.96 9.08 4.79
C PRO A 175 -10.33 9.17 3.41
N VAL A 176 -9.11 9.71 3.38
CA VAL A 176 -8.28 9.66 2.18
C VAL A 176 -7.58 8.31 2.10
N THR A 177 -7.80 7.62 0.99
CA THR A 177 -7.20 6.32 0.69
C THR A 177 -6.32 6.42 -0.54
N PRO A 178 -5.35 5.52 -0.75
CA PRO A 178 -4.63 5.48 -2.01
C PRO A 178 -5.56 5.35 -3.22
N ASN A 179 -6.65 4.58 -3.11
CA ASN A 179 -7.65 4.44 -4.16
C ASN A 179 -8.35 5.76 -4.50
N SER A 180 -8.74 6.56 -3.49
CA SER A 180 -9.35 7.87 -3.78
C SER A 180 -8.37 8.83 -4.45
N LEU A 181 -7.09 8.78 -4.09
CA LEU A 181 -6.02 9.55 -4.77
C LEU A 181 -5.74 9.06 -6.19
N LEU A 182 -5.87 7.76 -6.47
CA LEU A 182 -5.66 7.18 -7.79
C LEU A 182 -6.84 7.41 -8.74
N MET A 183 -8.07 7.30 -8.24
CA MET A 183 -9.29 7.38 -9.05
C MET A 183 -9.92 8.77 -9.05
N GLY A 184 -9.54 9.64 -8.12
CA GLY A 184 -10.19 10.94 -7.91
C GLY A 184 -11.61 10.84 -7.35
N ARG A 185 -12.03 9.65 -6.89
CA ARG A 185 -13.34 9.39 -6.27
C ARG A 185 -13.25 8.22 -5.29
N PRO A 186 -14.18 8.13 -4.32
CA PRO A 186 -14.33 6.93 -3.50
C PRO A 186 -14.53 5.68 -4.36
N ASP A 187 -13.92 4.57 -3.94
CA ASP A 187 -14.04 3.30 -4.64
C ASP A 187 -15.39 2.62 -4.34
N GLY A 188 -16.05 2.12 -5.39
CA GLY A 188 -17.26 1.31 -5.28
C GLY A 188 -16.88 -0.16 -5.18
N ALA A 189 -16.42 -0.61 -4.01
CA ALA A 189 -16.07 -2.01 -3.82
C ALA A 189 -17.28 -2.91 -4.06
N LEU A 190 -17.08 -4.02 -4.78
CA LEU A 190 -18.11 -5.06 -4.92
C LEU A 190 -18.53 -5.55 -3.53
N PRO A 191 -19.84 -5.77 -3.28
CA PRO A 191 -20.32 -6.33 -2.03
C PRO A 191 -19.59 -7.62 -1.72
N GLN A 192 -19.02 -7.69 -0.52
CA GLN A 192 -18.26 -8.86 -0.12
C GLN A 192 -19.20 -9.95 0.36
N VAL A 193 -19.01 -11.14 -0.21
CA VAL A 193 -19.67 -12.35 0.24
C VAL A 193 -18.62 -13.18 0.97
N VAL A 194 -18.89 -13.49 2.24
CA VAL A 194 -18.03 -14.37 3.04
C VAL A 194 -18.37 -15.81 2.68
N TYR A 195 -17.37 -16.56 2.24
CA TYR A 195 -17.50 -17.99 1.93
C TYR A 195 -16.90 -18.84 3.06
N PRO A 196 -17.50 -20.00 3.39
CA PRO A 196 -16.90 -20.92 4.36
C PRO A 196 -15.62 -21.55 3.80
N ASP A 197 -14.70 -21.92 4.69
CA ASP A 197 -13.42 -22.57 4.33
C ASP A 197 -13.59 -23.90 3.56
N THR A 198 -14.77 -24.52 3.65
CA THR A 198 -15.11 -25.70 2.85
C THR A 198 -15.11 -25.42 1.34
N GLU A 199 -15.25 -24.16 0.92
CA GLU A 199 -15.20 -23.76 -0.49
C GLU A 199 -13.79 -23.75 -1.10
N ILE A 200 -12.73 -23.85 -0.28
CA ILE A 200 -11.33 -24.01 -0.75
C ILE A 200 -11.19 -25.30 -1.58
N LEU A 201 -11.98 -26.32 -1.27
CA LEU A 201 -11.97 -27.62 -1.94
C LEU A 201 -12.88 -27.67 -3.18
N ILE A 202 -13.63 -26.61 -3.48
CA ILE A 202 -14.62 -26.57 -4.58
C ILE A 202 -13.94 -26.17 -5.90
N GLN A 203 -14.39 -26.75 -7.01
CA GLN A 203 -13.86 -26.48 -8.37
C GLN A 203 -14.05 -25.04 -8.87
N ARG A 204 -14.82 -24.20 -8.17
CA ARG A 204 -15.12 -22.82 -8.58
C ARG A 204 -13.94 -21.91 -8.20
N ARG A 205 -13.03 -21.72 -9.15
CA ARG A 205 -11.80 -20.90 -9.03
C ARG A 205 -12.03 -19.53 -8.40
N TRP A 206 -13.13 -18.86 -8.73
CA TRP A 206 -13.44 -17.53 -8.19
C TRP A 206 -13.79 -17.55 -6.70
N ARG A 207 -14.52 -18.55 -6.19
CA ARG A 207 -14.79 -18.67 -4.74
C ARG A 207 -13.52 -18.93 -3.96
N HIS A 208 -12.65 -19.75 -4.53
CA HIS A 208 -11.34 -20.01 -3.96
C HIS A 208 -10.50 -18.72 -3.87
N SER A 209 -10.49 -17.85 -4.88
CA SER A 209 -9.76 -16.57 -4.78
C SER A 209 -10.29 -15.69 -3.65
N GLN A 210 -11.62 -15.68 -3.44
CA GLN A 210 -12.28 -14.90 -2.39
C GLN A 210 -11.88 -15.41 -0.99
N VAL A 211 -11.89 -16.72 -0.77
CA VAL A 211 -11.45 -17.31 0.52
C VAL A 211 -9.98 -16.98 0.81
N LEU A 212 -9.12 -17.04 -0.22
CA LEU A 212 -7.70 -16.68 -0.08
C LEU A 212 -7.52 -15.18 0.26
N ALA A 213 -8.34 -14.30 -0.31
CA ALA A 213 -8.34 -12.89 0.04
C ALA A 213 -8.82 -12.65 1.48
N ASP A 214 -9.81 -13.41 1.97
CA ASP A 214 -10.25 -13.37 3.38
C ASP A 214 -9.17 -13.87 4.35
N HIS A 215 -8.45 -14.93 3.97
CA HIS A 215 -7.30 -15.43 4.71
C HIS A 215 -6.17 -14.40 4.76
N PHE A 216 -5.88 -13.76 3.62
CA PHE A 216 -4.93 -12.64 3.58
C PHE A 216 -5.35 -11.54 4.54
N TRP A 217 -6.60 -11.08 4.47
CA TRP A 217 -7.12 -10.02 5.34
C TRP A 217 -6.95 -10.36 6.81
N SER A 218 -7.44 -11.53 7.22
CA SER A 218 -7.42 -11.99 8.62
C SER A 218 -6.00 -12.01 9.19
N ARG A 219 -5.04 -12.46 8.39
CA ARG A 219 -3.62 -12.49 8.78
C ARG A 219 -2.97 -11.12 8.73
N PHE A 220 -3.24 -10.34 7.69
CA PHE A 220 -2.73 -8.99 7.55
C PHE A 220 -3.12 -8.10 8.73
N ILE A 221 -4.40 -8.11 9.12
CA ILE A 221 -4.93 -7.34 10.25
C ILE A 221 -4.35 -7.82 11.58
N ARG A 222 -4.18 -9.13 11.77
CA ARG A 222 -3.69 -9.70 13.03
C ARG A 222 -2.18 -9.59 13.22
N GLU A 223 -1.40 -9.88 12.18
CA GLU A 223 0.05 -10.10 12.29
C GLU A 223 0.86 -8.91 11.77
N PHE A 224 0.38 -8.23 10.73
CA PHE A 224 1.19 -7.24 10.01
C PHE A 224 0.82 -5.80 10.34
N LEU A 225 -0.48 -5.49 10.41
CA LEU A 225 -0.96 -4.14 10.65
C LEU A 225 -0.44 -3.55 11.97
N PRO A 226 -0.44 -4.27 13.12
CA PRO A 226 0.13 -3.74 14.36
C PRO A 226 1.63 -3.46 14.25
N GLY A 227 2.36 -4.30 13.52
CA GLY A 227 3.80 -4.16 13.28
C GLY A 227 4.19 -3.01 12.34
N LEU A 228 3.24 -2.48 11.56
CA LEU A 228 3.41 -1.25 10.77
C LEU A 228 3.34 0.01 11.63
N GLN A 229 2.68 -0.06 12.79
CA GLN A 229 2.57 1.05 13.73
C GLN A 229 3.82 1.21 14.60
N THR A 230 4.62 0.14 14.78
CA THR A 230 5.75 0.10 15.72
C THR A 230 6.99 0.85 15.21
N ARG A 231 6.86 2.13 14.89
CA ARG A 231 7.99 3.05 14.65
C ARG A 231 7.94 4.22 15.63
N GLN A 232 8.33 3.95 16.87
CA GLN A 232 8.93 4.97 17.72
C GLN A 232 10.39 4.62 17.89
N LYS A 233 11.23 5.17 17.02
CA LYS A 233 12.66 5.23 17.30
C LYS A 233 12.88 6.53 18.09
N TRP A 234 13.13 6.38 19.38
CA TRP A 234 13.68 7.40 20.28
C TRP A 234 12.88 8.72 20.38
N GLN A 235 11.56 8.64 20.56
CA GLN A 235 10.81 9.73 21.19
C GLN A 235 10.67 9.41 22.67
N ALA A 236 10.94 10.41 23.53
CA ALA A 236 10.91 10.28 24.98
C ALA A 236 9.51 9.94 25.53
N SER A 237 8.46 10.10 24.71
CA SER A 237 7.08 9.69 25.01
C SER A 237 6.32 9.39 23.71
N PRO A 238 5.48 8.34 23.66
CA PRO A 238 4.51 8.18 22.57
C PRO A 238 3.54 9.37 22.53
N PRO A 239 3.04 9.80 21.35
CA PRO A 239 1.95 10.75 21.30
C PRO A 239 0.78 10.13 22.07
N GLU A 240 0.36 10.80 23.14
CA GLU A 240 -0.73 10.31 23.97
C GLU A 240 -2.00 10.21 23.11
N LEU A 241 -2.72 9.11 23.26
CA LEU A 241 -4.04 8.97 22.66
C LEU A 241 -4.95 10.01 23.35
N LEU A 242 -5.38 11.02 22.61
CA LEU A 242 -6.26 12.06 23.11
C LEU A 242 -7.72 11.74 22.83
N GLU A 243 -8.60 12.27 23.67
CA GLU A 243 -10.03 12.31 23.36
C GLU A 243 -10.26 13.11 22.08
N LYS A 244 -11.26 12.71 21.30
CA LYS A 244 -11.56 13.18 19.94
C LYS A 244 -10.52 12.84 18.86
N ALA A 245 -9.46 12.11 19.19
CA ALA A 245 -8.56 11.60 18.16
C ALA A 245 -9.30 10.65 17.21
N VAL A 246 -9.07 10.80 15.91
CA VAL A 246 -9.60 9.89 14.89
C VAL A 246 -8.70 8.66 14.82
N VAL A 247 -9.31 7.50 14.95
CA VAL A 247 -8.63 6.20 14.99
C VAL A 247 -9.27 5.21 14.03
N LEU A 248 -8.43 4.41 13.39
CA LEU A 248 -8.81 3.18 12.70
C LEU A 248 -8.78 2.02 13.71
N MET A 249 -9.90 1.32 13.85
CA MET A 249 -10.01 0.15 14.71
C MET A 249 -9.52 -1.11 13.99
N VAL A 250 -8.67 -1.88 14.67
CA VAL A 250 -8.15 -3.17 14.20
C VAL A 250 -9.00 -4.29 14.80
N ASP A 251 -9.90 -4.86 14.01
CA ASP A 251 -10.74 -5.98 14.42
C ASP A 251 -10.66 -7.14 13.38
N PRO A 252 -9.98 -8.25 13.72
CA PRO A 252 -9.85 -9.40 12.82
C PRO A 252 -11.17 -10.11 12.49
N GLN A 253 -12.25 -9.82 13.22
CA GLN A 253 -13.57 -10.44 12.97
C GLN A 253 -14.37 -9.72 11.89
N LEU A 254 -13.94 -8.51 11.49
CA LEU A 254 -14.62 -7.77 10.45
C LEU A 254 -14.33 -8.37 9.07
N PRO A 255 -15.33 -8.34 8.15
CA PRO A 255 -15.14 -8.71 6.75
C PRO A 255 -13.94 -7.97 6.11
N ARG A 256 -13.41 -8.54 5.03
CA ARG A 256 -12.21 -8.00 4.37
C ARG A 256 -12.41 -6.57 3.89
N ALA A 257 -11.32 -5.83 3.66
CA ALA A 257 -11.34 -4.44 3.17
C ALA A 257 -12.24 -3.45 3.96
N LEU A 258 -12.77 -3.83 5.13
CA LEU A 258 -13.55 -2.96 5.97
C LEU A 258 -12.61 -2.27 6.96
N TRP A 259 -12.46 -0.96 6.79
CA TRP A 259 -11.58 -0.13 7.60
C TRP A 259 -12.43 0.74 8.54
N PRO A 260 -12.78 0.26 9.75
CA PRO A 260 -13.67 0.99 10.64
C PRO A 260 -12.96 2.19 11.27
N ILE A 261 -13.41 3.39 10.91
CA ILE A 261 -12.85 4.65 11.44
C ILE A 261 -13.85 5.25 12.41
N GLY A 262 -13.34 5.78 13.52
CA GLY A 262 -14.14 6.44 14.53
C GLY A 262 -13.31 7.43 15.34
N HIS A 263 -13.94 8.05 16.33
CA HIS A 263 -13.29 8.97 17.24
C HIS A 263 -13.20 8.38 18.64
N VAL A 264 -12.13 8.70 19.35
CA VAL A 264 -11.99 8.37 20.77
C VAL A 264 -12.95 9.23 21.58
N THR A 265 -13.85 8.62 22.33
CA THR A 265 -14.77 9.31 23.25
C THR A 265 -14.20 9.43 24.65
N ARG A 266 -13.46 8.42 25.10
CA ARG A 266 -12.89 8.36 26.45
C ARG A 266 -11.62 7.52 26.48
N VAL A 267 -10.65 7.93 27.27
CA VAL A 267 -9.42 7.16 27.51
C VAL A 267 -9.38 6.58 28.92
N HIS A 268 -8.91 5.33 29.05
CA HIS A 268 -8.79 4.63 30.33
C HIS A 268 -7.32 4.51 30.71
N ARG A 269 -6.93 5.28 31.72
CA ARG A 269 -5.60 5.26 32.32
C ARG A 269 -5.53 4.21 33.42
N SER A 270 -4.42 3.50 33.47
CA SER A 270 -4.08 2.62 34.59
C SER A 270 -3.44 3.42 35.74
N ASN A 271 -3.24 2.77 36.89
CA ASN A 271 -2.65 3.35 38.09
C ASN A 271 -1.21 3.89 37.90
N ASP A 272 -0.54 3.48 36.82
CA ASP A 272 0.78 3.94 36.37
C ASP A 272 0.72 5.14 35.40
N GLY A 273 -0.47 5.72 35.17
CA GLY A 273 -0.67 6.85 34.25
C GLY A 273 -0.74 6.46 32.77
N CYS A 274 -0.44 5.21 32.42
CA CYS A 274 -0.45 4.72 31.04
C CYS A 274 -1.88 4.46 30.52
N ILE A 275 -2.17 4.90 29.29
CA ILE A 275 -3.44 4.60 28.61
C ILE A 275 -3.36 3.18 28.01
N ARG A 276 -4.22 2.25 28.48
CA ARG A 276 -4.25 0.87 27.99
C ARG A 276 -5.45 0.55 27.10
N SER A 277 -6.56 1.24 27.32
CA SER A 277 -7.78 1.11 26.52
C SER A 277 -8.44 2.47 26.31
N ALA A 278 -9.26 2.54 25.27
CA ALA A 278 -10.09 3.70 24.96
C ALA A 278 -11.45 3.25 24.44
N ASP A 279 -12.46 4.07 24.70
CA ASP A 279 -13.78 3.96 24.11
C ASP A 279 -13.77 4.73 22.79
N VAL A 280 -14.24 4.09 21.73
CA VAL A 280 -14.24 4.60 20.37
C VAL A 280 -15.65 4.52 19.83
N ASN A 281 -16.13 5.61 19.24
CA ASN A 281 -17.43 5.63 18.58
C ASN A 281 -17.24 5.59 17.07
N ILE A 282 -17.84 4.57 16.46
CA ILE A 282 -17.84 4.31 15.02
C ILE A 282 -19.30 4.30 14.57
N LYS A 283 -19.70 5.25 13.72
CA LYS A 283 -21.06 5.34 13.16
C LYS A 283 -22.19 5.24 14.21
N GLY A 284 -21.99 5.84 15.39
CA GLY A 284 -22.96 5.83 16.49
C GLY A 284 -22.86 4.65 17.45
N HIS A 285 -21.99 3.67 17.19
CA HIS A 285 -21.75 2.53 18.08
C HIS A 285 -20.48 2.73 18.90
N ALA A 286 -20.59 2.58 20.22
CA ALA A 286 -19.46 2.66 21.13
C ALA A 286 -18.77 1.30 21.31
N TYR A 287 -17.45 1.29 21.19
CA TYR A 287 -16.59 0.11 21.33
C TYR A 287 -15.45 0.41 22.29
N THR A 288 -15.25 -0.42 23.31
CA THR A 288 -14.04 -0.39 24.13
C THR A 288 -12.97 -1.28 23.50
N ARG A 289 -11.80 -0.73 23.22
CA ARG A 289 -10.67 -1.47 22.62
C ARG A 289 -9.33 -1.13 23.30
N PRO A 290 -8.41 -2.10 23.39
CA PRO A 290 -7.03 -1.83 23.80
C PRO A 290 -6.35 -0.88 22.80
N VAL A 291 -5.47 0.01 23.30
CA VAL A 291 -4.71 0.97 22.44
C VAL A 291 -3.89 0.25 21.37
N ALA A 292 -3.40 -0.96 21.66
CA ALA A 292 -2.68 -1.79 20.68
C ALA A 292 -3.52 -2.20 19.45
N ARG A 293 -4.84 -2.05 19.50
CA ARG A 293 -5.77 -2.30 18.39
C ARG A 293 -6.34 -1.01 17.79
N LEU A 294 -5.79 0.15 18.14
CA LEU A 294 -6.19 1.45 17.62
C LEU A 294 -5.04 2.07 16.85
N VAL A 295 -5.31 2.50 15.63
CA VAL A 295 -4.33 3.20 14.79
C VAL A 295 -4.75 4.65 14.68
N MET A 296 -3.98 5.56 15.28
CA MET A 296 -4.20 6.99 15.11
C MET A 296 -4.02 7.36 13.64
N LEU A 297 -5.03 8.02 13.08
CA LEU A 297 -4.95 8.58 11.73
C LEU A 297 -4.54 10.06 11.85
N PRO A 298 -3.63 10.54 10.98
CA PRO A 298 -3.30 11.96 10.91
C PRO A 298 -4.44 12.74 10.24
N ALA A 299 -4.68 13.96 10.72
CA ALA A 299 -5.43 14.96 9.98
C ALA A 299 -4.60 15.39 8.77
N LEU A 300 -5.22 15.45 7.59
CA LEU A 300 -4.58 15.98 6.40
C LEU A 300 -4.88 17.48 6.33
N PRO A 301 -3.87 18.34 6.08
CA PRO A 301 -4.12 19.77 5.96
C PRO A 301 -5.05 20.01 4.76
N LEU A 302 -6.16 20.70 5.00
CA LEU A 302 -6.86 21.41 3.95
C LEU A 302 -5.88 22.49 3.47
N GLY A 303 -5.65 22.59 2.16
CA GLY A 303 -4.76 23.62 1.63
C GLY A 303 -5.19 24.97 2.20
N GLU A 304 -4.32 25.61 2.97
CA GLU A 304 -4.42 27.05 3.13
C GLU A 304 -4.17 27.58 1.73
N ASP A 305 -5.22 28.09 1.09
CA ASP A 305 -5.06 28.98 -0.05
C ASP A 305 -4.15 30.10 0.47
N ASP A 306 -2.93 30.15 -0.05
CA ASP A 306 -1.93 31.16 0.25
C ASP A 306 -2.38 32.49 -0.40
N GLU A 307 -3.56 32.99 -0.02
CA GLU A 307 -3.97 34.38 -0.21
C GLU A 307 -3.21 35.22 0.82
N SER A 308 -1.90 35.33 0.60
CA SER A 308 -1.19 36.52 1.08
C SER A 308 -1.79 37.72 0.33
N PRO A 309 -2.34 38.74 1.02
CA PRO A 309 -2.81 39.94 0.34
C PRO A 309 -1.60 40.58 -0.31
N THR A 310 -1.64 40.70 -1.64
CA THR A 310 -0.71 41.54 -2.38
C THR A 310 -0.81 42.94 -1.78
N PRO A 311 0.28 43.53 -1.26
CA PRO A 311 0.22 44.91 -0.80
C PRO A 311 -0.01 45.80 -2.02
N ASP A 312 -1.11 46.54 -1.99
CA ASP A 312 -1.44 47.56 -2.98
C ASP A 312 -0.22 48.48 -3.20
N LEU A 313 0.25 48.54 -4.45
CA LEU A 313 1.20 49.55 -4.89
C LEU A 313 0.45 50.88 -4.97
N PRO A 314 0.92 51.95 -4.31
CA PRO A 314 0.33 53.27 -4.49
C PRO A 314 0.70 53.84 -5.87
N ASP A 315 -0.29 54.51 -6.47
CA ASP A 315 -0.26 55.22 -7.76
C ASP A 315 0.90 56.23 -7.93
#